data_AF-A0A966VE35-F1
#
_entry.id   AF-A0A966VE35-F1
#
_cell.length_a   1.000
_cell.length_b   1.000
_cell.length_c   1.000
_cell.angle_alpha   90.00
_cell.angle_beta   90.00
_cell.angle_gamma   90.00
#
_symmetry.space_group_name_H-M   'P 1'
#
loop_
_entity.id
_entity.type
_entity.pdbx_description
1 polymer ?
#
loop_
_entity_poly.entity_id
_entity_poly.type
_entity_poly.pdbx_seq_one_letter_code
_entity_poly.pdbx_strand_id
1 'polypeptide(L)' 'APNRNMQTRQKNIGIRAGVKWRHNACRDSFGSYRMAELRNTHNVAEEMGNSPAVVKKHYFQAVTKAEAGKFWAIRPA' A
#
# COMPACT_ATOMS: atom_id res chain seq x y z
N ALA A 1 -9.01 16.23 18.06
CA ALA A 1 -7.92 15.97 17.09
C ALA A 1 -8.37 14.89 16.11
N PRO A 2 -8.00 14.94 14.82
CA PRO A 2 -8.45 13.96 13.84
C PRO A 2 -8.03 12.55 14.30
N ASN A 3 -9.06 11.74 14.61
CA ASN A 3 -9.07 10.29 14.75
C ASN A 3 -7.92 9.60 15.53
N ARG A 4 -7.83 9.83 16.85
CA ARG A 4 -6.96 9.07 17.79
C ARG A 4 -7.18 7.54 17.76
N ASN A 5 -8.27 7.07 17.13
CA ASN A 5 -8.71 5.67 17.15
C ASN A 5 -8.56 4.93 15.80
N MET A 6 -7.93 5.52 14.78
CA MET A 6 -7.79 4.88 13.45
C MET A 6 -6.94 3.60 13.51
N GLN A 7 -5.80 3.64 14.21
CA GLN A 7 -4.92 2.48 14.33
C GLN A 7 -5.61 1.31 15.04
N THR A 8 -6.39 1.60 16.09
CA THR A 8 -7.23 0.61 16.78
C THR A 8 -8.25 -0.02 15.83
N ARG A 9 -8.95 0.79 15.03
CA ARG A 9 -9.93 0.28 14.06
C ARG A 9 -9.28 -0.62 13.02
N GLN A 10 -8.14 -0.21 12.47
CA GLN A 10 -7.38 -1.01 11.51
C GLN A 10 -6.88 -2.32 12.11
N LYS A 11 -6.39 -2.29 13.36
CA LYS A 11 -6.00 -3.49 14.10
C LYS A 11 -7.18 -4.45 14.27
N ASN A 12 -8.35 -3.94 14.65
CA ASN A 12 -9.57 -4.74 14.82
C ASN A 12 -10.04 -5.36 13.49
N ILE A 13 -9.93 -4.62 12.38
CA ILE A 13 -10.21 -5.15 11.04
C ILE A 13 -9.22 -6.28 10.71
N GLY A 14 -7.94 -6.09 10.99
CA GLY A 14 -6.92 -7.12 10.80
C GLY A 14 -7.26 -8.40 11.57
N ILE A 15 -7.61 -8.27 12.87
CA ILE A 15 -8.03 -9.40 13.71
C ILE A 15 -9.22 -10.13 13.07
N ARG A 16 -10.26 -9.41 12.64
CA ARG A 16 -11.45 -9.99 11.99
C ARG A 16 -11.14 -10.70 10.67
N ALA A 17 -10.17 -10.18 9.92
CA ALA A 17 -9.69 -10.78 8.68
C ALA A 17 -8.64 -11.88 8.89
N GLY A 18 -8.27 -12.20 10.13
CA GLY A 18 -7.24 -13.20 10.44
C GLY A 18 -5.82 -12.76 10.06
N VAL A 19 -5.58 -11.46 9.86
CA VAL A 19 -4.28 -10.91 9.45
C VAL A 19 -3.68 -9.99 10.52
N LYS A 20 -2.37 -10.11 10.73
CA LYS A 20 -1.65 -9.20 11.63
C LYS A 20 -1.47 -7.84 10.96
N TRP A 21 -2.24 -6.84 11.41
CA TRP A 21 -2.12 -5.48 10.89
C TRP A 21 -0.76 -4.86 11.21
N ARG A 22 -0.07 -4.34 10.19
CA ARG A 22 1.20 -3.60 10.33
C ARG A 22 0.95 -2.09 10.31
N HIS A 23 1.81 -1.35 11.00
CA HIS A 23 1.84 0.10 10.87
C HIS A 23 2.04 0.51 9.41
N ASN A 24 1.29 1.51 8.93
CA ASN A 24 1.29 1.98 7.53
C ASN A 24 0.99 0.92 6.45
N ALA A 25 0.37 -0.22 6.80
CA ALA A 25 0.11 -1.30 5.84
C ALA A 25 -0.63 -0.84 4.57
N CYS A 26 -1.60 0.07 4.67
CA CYS A 26 -2.29 0.61 3.50
C CYS A 26 -1.36 1.38 2.56
N ARG A 27 -0.49 2.25 3.11
CA ARG A 27 0.45 3.07 2.31
C ARG A 27 1.52 2.18 1.67
N ASP A 28 2.04 1.22 2.42
CA ASP A 28 3.03 0.25 1.92
C ASP A 28 2.43 -0.61 0.79
N SER A 29 1.19 -1.06 0.96
CA SER A 29 0.48 -1.84 -0.07
C SER A 29 0.29 -1.00 -1.33
N PHE A 30 -0.29 0.19 -1.21
CA PHE A 30 -0.50 1.08 -2.34
C PHE A 30 0.79 1.34 -3.10
N GLY A 31 1.86 1.78 -2.42
CA GLY A 31 3.13 2.11 -3.06
C GLY A 31 3.75 0.92 -3.78
N SER A 32 3.73 -0.26 -3.16
CA SER A 32 4.31 -1.48 -3.76
C SER A 32 3.55 -1.94 -5.00
N TYR A 33 2.22 -2.06 -4.91
CA TYR A 33 1.41 -2.54 -6.04
C TYR A 33 1.35 -1.51 -7.17
N ARG A 34 1.28 -0.21 -6.85
CA ARG A 34 1.30 0.86 -7.86
C ARG A 34 2.65 0.93 -8.58
N MET A 35 3.76 0.75 -7.86
CA MET A 35 5.09 0.66 -8.47
C MET A 35 5.23 -0.54 -9.41
N ALA A 36 4.68 -1.70 -9.05
CA ALA A 36 4.72 -2.89 -9.90
C ALA A 36 3.82 -2.76 -11.15
N GLU A 37 2.71 -2.04 -11.04
CA GLU A 37 1.79 -1.77 -12.14
C GLU A 37 2.38 -0.76 -13.14
N LEU A 38 2.73 0.44 -12.68
CA LEU A 38 3.21 1.54 -13.54
C LEU A 38 4.68 1.41 -13.94
N ARG A 39 5.52 0.88 -13.03
CA ARG A 39 6.99 0.86 -13.14
C ARG A 39 7.62 2.23 -13.38
N ASN A 40 6.99 3.30 -12.89
CA ASN A 40 7.50 4.67 -12.96
C ASN A 40 7.59 5.29 -11.56
N THR A 41 8.80 5.49 -11.06
CA THR A 41 9.05 6.04 -9.72
C THR A 41 8.61 7.49 -9.56
N HIS A 42 8.61 8.29 -10.61
CA HIS A 42 8.24 9.72 -10.54
C HIS A 42 6.74 9.87 -10.38
N ASN A 43 5.95 9.15 -11.17
CA ASN A 43 4.49 9.16 -11.07
C ASN A 43 4.04 8.70 -9.68
N VAL A 44 4.59 7.58 -9.18
CA VAL A 44 4.23 7.08 -7.84
C VAL A 44 4.71 8.00 -6.73
N ALA A 45 5.84 8.70 -6.93
CA ALA A 45 6.30 9.72 -6.00
C ALA A 45 5.32 10.90 -5.91
N GLU A 46 4.84 11.38 -7.05
CA GLU A 46 3.82 12.43 -7.13
C GLU A 46 2.49 11.99 -6.49
N GLU A 47 1.99 10.80 -6.84
CA GLU A 47 0.75 10.24 -6.27
C GLU A 47 0.81 10.08 -4.74
N MET A 48 1.97 9.71 -4.19
CA MET A 48 2.14 9.46 -2.75
C MET A 48 2.62 10.68 -1.96
N GLY A 49 3.00 11.78 -2.63
CA GLY A 49 3.70 12.91 -2.02
C GLY A 49 5.06 12.53 -1.43
N ASN A 50 5.79 11.63 -2.09
CA ASN A 50 7.13 11.19 -1.71
C ASN A 50 8.18 11.75 -2.69
N SER A 51 9.47 11.57 -2.37
CA SER A 51 10.51 11.72 -3.39
C SER A 51 10.68 10.42 -4.22
N PRO A 52 11.13 10.51 -5.48
CA PRO A 52 11.44 9.32 -6.28
C PRO A 52 12.47 8.39 -5.61
N ALA A 53 13.41 8.94 -4.85
CA ALA A 53 14.39 8.18 -4.08
C ALA A 53 13.74 7.34 -2.97
N VAL A 54 12.78 7.91 -2.22
CA VAL A 54 12.00 7.18 -1.20
C VAL A 54 11.19 6.07 -1.85
N VAL A 55 10.51 6.35 -2.96
CA VAL A 55 9.74 5.33 -3.68
C VAL A 55 10.62 4.20 -4.19
N LYS A 56 11.78 4.53 -4.78
CA LYS A 56 12.73 3.54 -5.27
C LYS A 56 13.27 2.67 -4.13
N LYS A 57 13.56 3.26 -2.98
CA LYS A 57 14.09 2.55 -1.81
C LYS A 57 13.08 1.58 -1.19
N HIS A 58 11.81 1.97 -1.10
CA HIS A 58 10.82 1.24 -0.31
C HIS A 58 9.86 0.36 -1.12
N TYR A 59 9.62 0.69 -2.39
CA TYR A 59 8.54 0.08 -3.17
C TYR A 59 9.00 -0.56 -4.49
N PHE A 60 10.25 -0.33 -4.90
CA PHE A 60 10.77 -0.89 -6.14
C PHE A 60 11.00 -2.39 -6.00
N GLN A 61 10.47 -3.19 -6.94
CA GLN A 61 10.57 -4.66 -6.96
C GLN A 61 10.02 -5.37 -5.70
N ALA A 62 9.20 -4.68 -4.88
CA ALA A 62 8.61 -5.27 -3.68
C ALA A 62 7.55 -6.33 -3.98
N VAL A 63 6.86 -6.22 -5.12
CA VAL A 63 5.81 -7.14 -5.59
C VAL A 63 5.89 -7.30 -7.11
N THR A 64 5.36 -8.40 -7.63
CA THR A 64 5.29 -8.68 -9.07
C THR A 64 4.12 -7.94 -9.73
N LYS A 65 4.22 -7.72 -11.05
CA LYS A 65 3.11 -7.14 -11.84
C LYS A 65 1.85 -8.02 -11.78
N ALA A 66 2.01 -9.34 -11.69
CA ALA A 66 0.89 -10.28 -11.57
C ALA A 66 0.15 -10.12 -10.22
N GLU A 67 0.88 -9.95 -9.13
CA GLU A 67 0.29 -9.68 -7.81
C GLU A 67 -0.40 -8.31 -7.78
N ALA A 68 0.19 -7.28 -8.40
CA ALA A 68 -0.47 -6.00 -8.57
C ALA A 68 -1.79 -6.10 -9.35
N GLY A 69 -1.82 -6.90 -10.42
CA GLY A 69 -3.05 -7.18 -11.16
C GLY A 69 -4.13 -7.80 -10.28
N LYS A 70 -3.77 -8.78 -9.44
CA LYS A 70 -4.71 -9.39 -8.47
C LYS A 70 -5.20 -8.38 -7.45
N PHE A 71 -4.32 -7.54 -6.92
CA PHE A 71 -4.67 -6.51 -5.95
C PHE A 71 -5.69 -5.50 -6.51
N TRP A 72 -5.48 -5.01 -7.73
CA TRP A 72 -6.40 -4.05 -8.36
C TRP A 72 -7.69 -4.67 -8.90
N ALA A 73 -7.74 -6.00 -9.01
CA ALA A 73 -8.94 -6.75 -9.38
C ALA A 73 -9.90 -7.02 -8.20
N ILE A 74 -9.57 -6.62 -6.96
CA ILE A 74 -10.46 -6.77 -5.82
C ILE A 74 -11.76 -5.98 -6.05
N ARG A 75 -12.90 -6.66 -5.91
CA ARG A 75 -14.25 -6.10 -6.01
C ARG A 75 -15.09 -6.50 -4.80
N PRO A 76 -16.13 -5.73 -4.44
CA PRO A 76 -17.14 -6.17 -3.49
C PRO A 76 -17.74 -7.52 -3.92
N ALA A 77 -18.13 -8.33 -2.94
CA ALA A 77 -18.91 -9.54 -3.17
C ALA A 77 -20.35 -9.17 -3.56
#